data_AF-A0A7Z6T6J6-F1
#
_entry.id   AF-A0A7Z6T6J6-F1
#
_cell.length_a   1.000
_cell.length_b   1.000
_cell.length_c   1.000
_cell.angle_alpha   90.00
_cell.angle_beta   90.00
_cell.angle_gamma   90.00
#
_symmetry.space_group_name_H-M   'P 1'
#
loop_
_entity.id
_entity.type
_entity.pdbx_description
1 polymer ?
#
loop_
_entity_poly.entity_id
_entity_poly.type
_entity_poly.pdbx_seq_one_letter_code
_entity_poly.pdbx_strand_id
1 'polypeptide(L)'
;MTNTTRRWQPRGACRFEDPDLFFPVGTTGPALAQTEDAKRVCRRCPVILQCQQWALENHVEEGVWGGLDERQRRSLLRHRARGTTAVAPRVPLPSFDTCRDAYNFMAFDVEGHIVWTGPIQVRIGEERRSRNQIAWEAIHGTPPVGRVQPDCDRDSCVQHLTDQATRNARSRDSAVDLPLAV
;
A
#
# COMPACT_ATOMS: atom_id res chain seq x y z
N MET A 1 24.14 -11.27 3.95
CA MET A 1 22.75 -11.62 4.31
C MET A 1 22.13 -10.47 5.10
N THR A 2 21.57 -9.47 4.44
CA THR A 2 20.95 -8.31 5.09
C THR A 2 19.44 -8.49 5.12
N ASN A 3 18.93 -9.28 6.07
CA ASN A 3 17.50 -9.51 6.24
C ASN A 3 16.88 -8.41 7.12
N THR A 4 16.79 -7.19 6.57
CA THR A 4 16.06 -6.05 7.18
C THR A 4 14.76 -5.76 6.44
N THR A 5 14.36 -6.62 5.50
CA THR A 5 13.06 -6.55 4.83
C THR A 5 12.03 -7.28 5.66
N ARG A 6 11.18 -6.54 6.42
CA ARG A 6 9.75 -6.84 6.71
C ARG A 6 9.16 -6.01 7.89
N ARG A 7 8.91 -4.71 7.68
CA ARG A 7 8.24 -3.81 8.66
C ARG A 7 6.71 -3.69 8.51
N TRP A 8 6.07 -4.56 7.71
CA TRP A 8 4.60 -4.53 7.54
C TRP A 8 3.88 -5.54 8.45
N GLN A 9 4.51 -6.65 8.80
CA GLN A 9 3.94 -7.71 9.65
C GLN A 9 3.44 -7.19 11.00
N PRO A 10 4.18 -6.30 11.71
CA PRO A 10 3.70 -5.68 12.95
C PRO A 10 2.50 -4.74 12.77
N ARG A 11 1.94 -4.61 11.56
CA ARG A 11 0.69 -3.88 11.28
C ARG A 11 -0.43 -4.77 10.74
N GLY A 12 -0.21 -6.09 10.62
CA GLY A 12 -1.24 -7.08 10.29
C GLY A 12 -2.39 -7.09 11.30
N ALA A 13 -3.64 -7.04 10.82
CA ALA A 13 -4.82 -7.13 11.68
C ALA A 13 -4.98 -8.54 12.28
N CYS A 14 -4.46 -9.56 11.59
CA CYS A 14 -4.45 -10.96 12.05
C CYS A 14 -3.74 -11.19 13.38
N ARG A 15 -2.88 -10.28 13.84
CA ARG A 15 -2.19 -10.42 15.14
C ARG A 15 -3.13 -10.30 16.34
N PHE A 16 -4.34 -9.78 16.14
CA PHE A 16 -5.36 -9.62 17.18
C PHE A 16 -6.42 -10.71 17.13
N GLU A 17 -6.21 -11.74 16.32
CA GLU A 17 -7.11 -12.86 16.12
C GLU A 17 -6.41 -14.17 16.51
N ASP A 18 -7.19 -15.24 16.62
CA ASP A 18 -6.65 -16.59 16.73
C ASP A 18 -5.87 -16.97 15.46
N PRO A 19 -4.59 -17.39 15.55
CA PRO A 19 -3.83 -17.88 14.40
C PRO A 19 -4.53 -19.01 13.63
N ASP A 20 -5.23 -19.91 14.32
CA ASP A 20 -5.88 -21.07 13.70
C ASP A 20 -6.97 -20.65 12.71
N LEU A 21 -7.57 -19.47 12.91
CA LEU A 21 -8.53 -18.88 11.97
C LEU A 21 -8.00 -18.83 10.53
N PHE A 22 -6.70 -18.60 10.36
CA PHE A 22 -6.07 -18.43 9.05
C PHE A 22 -5.63 -19.74 8.40
N PHE A 23 -5.76 -20.87 9.08
CA PHE A 23 -5.37 -22.20 8.59
C PHE A 23 -6.57 -23.18 8.60
N PRO A 24 -7.60 -22.92 7.78
CA PRO A 24 -8.78 -23.77 7.72
C PRO A 24 -8.43 -25.18 7.22
N VAL A 25 -8.90 -26.20 7.94
CA VAL A 25 -8.64 -27.60 7.59
C VAL A 25 -9.79 -28.17 6.77
N GLY A 26 -9.49 -28.56 5.53
CA GLY A 26 -10.44 -29.17 4.61
C GLY A 26 -11.12 -28.17 3.67
N THR A 27 -12.10 -28.66 2.89
CA THR A 27 -12.75 -27.88 1.83
C THR A 27 -14.28 -27.91 1.92
N THR A 28 -14.81 -28.31 3.07
CA THR A 28 -16.25 -28.47 3.33
C THR A 28 -16.81 -27.30 4.14
N GLY A 29 -18.12 -27.29 4.40
CA GLY A 29 -18.85 -26.17 5.01
C GLY A 29 -18.13 -25.42 6.13
N PRO A 30 -17.67 -26.08 7.21
CA PRO A 30 -16.95 -25.41 8.30
C PRO A 30 -15.65 -24.73 7.85
N ALA A 31 -14.86 -25.39 7.01
CA ALA A 31 -13.60 -24.84 6.50
C ALA A 31 -13.84 -23.65 5.56
N LEU A 32 -14.92 -23.68 4.77
CA LEU A 32 -15.33 -22.55 3.93
C LEU A 32 -15.78 -21.34 4.77
N ALA A 33 -16.53 -21.58 5.85
CA ALA A 33 -16.93 -20.52 6.79
C ALA A 33 -15.71 -19.87 7.45
N GLN A 34 -14.80 -20.69 8.00
CA GLN A 34 -13.54 -20.23 8.59
C GLN A 34 -12.68 -19.45 7.58
N THR A 35 -12.59 -19.92 6.34
CA THR A 35 -11.91 -19.22 5.24
C THR A 35 -12.48 -17.82 5.02
N GLU A 36 -13.82 -17.69 4.97
CA GLU A 36 -14.46 -16.39 4.77
C GLU A 36 -14.34 -15.46 5.98
N ASP A 37 -14.28 -16.01 7.18
CA ASP A 37 -14.01 -15.26 8.41
C ASP A 37 -12.58 -14.71 8.43
N ALA A 38 -11.58 -15.54 8.10
CA ALA A 38 -10.19 -15.11 7.91
C ALA A 38 -10.06 -14.03 6.82
N LYS A 39 -10.75 -14.21 5.69
CA LYS A 39 -10.81 -13.19 4.64
C LYS A 39 -11.46 -11.89 5.11
N ARG A 40 -12.43 -11.94 6.03
CA ARG A 40 -13.03 -10.73 6.63
C ARG A 40 -12.01 -9.94 7.44
N VAL A 41 -11.14 -10.61 8.19
CA VAL A 41 -10.01 -9.94 8.86
C VAL A 41 -9.05 -9.33 7.85
N CYS A 42 -8.69 -10.08 6.81
CA CYS A 42 -7.83 -9.58 5.75
C CYS A 42 -8.43 -8.34 5.07
N ARG A 43 -9.75 -8.29 4.85
CA ARG A 43 -10.42 -7.16 4.19
C ARG A 43 -10.25 -5.82 4.91
N ARG A 44 -10.07 -5.85 6.23
CA ARG A 44 -9.78 -4.66 7.07
C ARG A 44 -8.29 -4.48 7.38
N CYS A 45 -7.42 -5.33 6.85
CA CYS A 45 -6.00 -5.33 7.18
C CYS A 45 -5.25 -4.26 6.37
N PRO A 46 -4.52 -3.33 7.01
CA PRO A 46 -3.83 -2.24 6.30
C PRO A 46 -2.66 -2.74 5.43
N VAL A 47 -2.16 -3.95 5.71
CA VAL A 47 -1.03 -4.56 5.01
C VAL A 47 -1.45 -5.71 4.08
N ILE A 48 -2.72 -5.77 3.70
CA ILE A 48 -3.26 -6.86 2.87
C ILE A 48 -2.49 -7.01 1.56
N LEU A 49 -2.10 -5.89 0.91
CA LEU A 49 -1.42 -5.91 -0.38
C LEU A 49 0.01 -6.44 -0.25
N GLN A 50 0.75 -6.02 0.79
CA GLN A 50 2.09 -6.51 1.09
C GLN A 50 2.07 -7.99 1.47
N CYS A 51 1.07 -8.39 2.27
CA CYS A 51 0.86 -9.78 2.66
C CYS A 51 0.56 -10.65 1.44
N GLN A 52 -0.31 -10.18 0.54
CA GLN A 52 -0.64 -10.87 -0.71
C GLN A 52 0.57 -11.02 -1.62
N GLN A 53 1.29 -9.92 -1.85
CA GLN A 53 2.49 -9.90 -2.69
C GLN A 53 3.54 -10.85 -2.13
N TRP A 54 3.84 -10.74 -0.83
CA TRP A 54 4.81 -11.61 -0.16
C TRP A 54 4.42 -13.08 -0.26
N ALA A 55 3.15 -13.42 -0.02
CA ALA A 55 2.69 -14.81 -0.10
C ALA A 55 2.80 -15.39 -1.52
N LEU A 56 2.58 -14.57 -2.55
CA LEU A 56 2.74 -14.98 -3.95
C LEU A 56 4.22 -15.14 -4.33
N GLU A 57 5.08 -14.20 -3.95
CA GLU A 57 6.53 -14.25 -4.22
C GLU A 57 7.24 -15.40 -3.51
N ASN A 58 6.77 -15.76 -2.31
CA ASN A 58 7.35 -16.82 -1.48
C ASN A 58 6.62 -18.17 -1.67
N HIS A 59 5.70 -18.27 -2.64
CA HIS A 59 4.98 -19.50 -2.95
C HIS A 59 4.32 -20.16 -1.72
N VAL A 60 3.72 -19.36 -0.83
CA VAL A 60 3.12 -19.87 0.41
C VAL A 60 1.95 -20.79 0.08
N GLU A 61 2.09 -22.07 0.48
CA GLU A 61 1.19 -23.14 0.07
C GLU A 61 -0.10 -23.17 0.89
N GLU A 62 -0.03 -22.88 2.18
CA GLU A 62 -1.13 -23.12 3.13
C GLU A 62 -1.79 -21.84 3.67
N GLY A 63 -3.06 -21.96 4.04
CA GLY A 63 -3.80 -20.94 4.79
C GLY A 63 -4.25 -19.73 3.98
N VAL A 64 -4.80 -18.72 4.68
CA VAL A 64 -5.32 -17.47 4.11
C VAL A 64 -4.29 -16.34 4.28
N TRP A 65 -3.83 -15.78 3.17
CA TRP A 65 -2.82 -14.73 3.13
C TRP A 65 -3.24 -13.60 2.21
N GLY A 66 -3.20 -12.36 2.70
CA GLY A 66 -3.50 -11.18 1.88
C GLY A 66 -4.89 -11.23 1.21
N GLY A 67 -5.87 -11.80 1.93
CA GLY A 67 -7.24 -11.99 1.45
C GLY A 67 -7.41 -13.13 0.43
N LEU A 68 -6.37 -13.94 0.18
CA LEU A 68 -6.40 -15.07 -0.73
C LEU A 68 -6.32 -16.39 0.03
N ASP A 69 -7.15 -17.34 -0.35
CA ASP A 69 -6.94 -18.75 -0.01
C ASP A 69 -5.89 -19.41 -0.94
N GLU A 70 -5.51 -20.63 -0.61
CA GLU A 70 -4.52 -21.43 -1.32
C GLU A 70 -4.88 -21.66 -2.79
N ARG A 71 -6.17 -21.91 -3.07
CA ARG A 71 -6.65 -22.17 -4.44
C ARG A 71 -6.58 -20.91 -5.28
N GLN A 72 -6.94 -19.77 -4.71
CA GLN A 72 -6.84 -18.46 -5.32
C GLN A 72 -5.38 -18.10 -5.62
N ARG A 73 -4.46 -18.27 -4.66
CA ARG A 73 -3.01 -18.04 -4.88
C ARG A 73 -2.47 -18.93 -6.00
N ARG A 74 -2.76 -20.23 -5.98
CA ARG A 74 -2.37 -21.18 -7.04
C ARG A 74 -2.93 -20.75 -8.41
N SER A 75 -4.16 -20.26 -8.46
CA SER A 75 -4.74 -19.74 -9.71
C SER A 75 -3.97 -18.53 -10.25
N LEU A 76 -3.68 -17.54 -9.39
CA LEU A 76 -2.91 -16.35 -9.78
C LEU A 76 -1.52 -16.71 -10.32
N LEU A 77 -0.80 -17.61 -9.64
CA LEU A 77 0.52 -18.06 -10.08
C LEU A 77 0.47 -18.77 -11.44
N ARG A 78 -0.53 -19.63 -11.68
CA ARG A 78 -0.73 -20.27 -12.99
C ARG A 78 -1.02 -19.27 -14.10
N HIS A 79 -1.78 -18.21 -13.81
CA HIS A 79 -2.06 -17.17 -14.80
C HIS A 79 -0.83 -16.32 -15.12
N ARG A 80 -0.04 -15.95 -14.10
CA ARG A 80 1.26 -15.27 -14.28
C ARG A 80 2.21 -16.08 -15.15
N ALA A 81 2.31 -17.40 -14.91
CA ALA A 81 3.12 -18.30 -15.73
C ALA A 81 2.67 -18.36 -17.20
N ARG A 82 1.38 -18.15 -17.48
CA ARG A 82 0.81 -18.14 -18.83
C ARG A 82 0.84 -16.77 -19.51
N GLY A 83 1.40 -15.74 -18.87
CA GLY A 83 1.34 -14.36 -19.38
C GLY A 83 -0.08 -13.78 -19.44
N THR A 84 -1.03 -14.39 -18.73
CA THR A 84 -2.44 -13.96 -18.71
C THR A 84 -2.72 -13.17 -17.43
N THR A 85 -3.48 -12.08 -17.53
CA THR A 85 -3.88 -11.29 -16.38
C THR A 85 -4.96 -12.02 -15.58
N ALA A 86 -4.63 -12.52 -14.39
CA ALA A 86 -5.65 -12.89 -13.42
C ALA A 86 -6.05 -11.69 -12.57
N VAL A 87 -7.36 -11.49 -12.41
CA VAL A 87 -7.90 -10.50 -11.48
C VAL A 87 -7.93 -11.14 -10.10
N ALA A 88 -7.01 -10.76 -9.21
CA ALA A 88 -7.16 -11.08 -7.80
C ALA A 88 -8.46 -10.45 -7.29
N PRO A 89 -9.23 -11.13 -6.41
CA PRO A 89 -10.37 -10.51 -5.74
C PRO A 89 -9.89 -9.20 -5.10
N ARG A 90 -10.40 -8.07 -5.57
CA ARG A 90 -10.10 -6.78 -4.94
C ARG A 90 -10.83 -6.76 -3.62
N VAL A 91 -10.08 -6.72 -2.53
CA VAL A 91 -10.64 -6.27 -1.25
C VAL A 91 -11.07 -4.82 -1.43
N PRO A 92 -12.35 -4.47 -1.20
CA PRO A 92 -12.78 -3.08 -1.21
C PRO A 92 -11.95 -2.31 -0.18
N LEU A 93 -11.34 -1.21 -0.59
CA LEU A 93 -10.73 -0.30 0.37
C LEU A 93 -11.83 0.30 1.25
N PRO A 94 -11.53 0.57 2.54
CA PRO A 94 -12.43 1.37 3.35
C PRO A 94 -12.59 2.77 2.75
N SER A 95 -13.73 3.41 3.03
CA SER A 95 -13.86 4.85 2.83
C SER A 95 -13.01 5.58 3.87
N PHE A 96 -12.37 6.67 3.46
CA PHE A 96 -11.61 7.54 4.35
C PHE A 96 -12.23 8.93 4.35
N ASP A 97 -12.42 9.51 5.53
CA ASP A 97 -12.93 10.87 5.66
C ASP A 97 -11.81 11.92 5.63
N THR A 98 -10.59 11.54 6.03
CA THR A 98 -9.43 12.43 6.03
C THR A 98 -8.21 11.85 5.31
N CYS A 99 -7.36 12.74 4.78
CA CYS A 99 -6.06 12.35 4.21
C CYS A 99 -5.17 11.65 5.25
N ARG A 100 -5.28 12.04 6.53
CA ARG A 100 -4.54 11.42 7.64
C ARG A 100 -4.92 9.95 7.80
N ASP A 101 -6.20 9.62 7.76
CA ASP A 101 -6.67 8.23 7.93
C ASP A 101 -6.19 7.34 6.79
N ALA A 102 -6.31 7.84 5.55
CA ALA A 102 -5.80 7.17 4.37
C ALA A 102 -4.28 6.96 4.44
N TYR A 103 -3.52 7.98 4.82
CA TYR A 103 -2.07 7.89 5.01
C TYR A 103 -1.71 6.86 6.08
N ASN A 104 -2.35 6.92 7.24
CA ASN A 104 -2.14 5.96 8.32
C ASN A 104 -2.46 4.54 7.87
N PHE A 105 -3.44 4.34 6.98
CA PHE A 105 -3.78 3.01 6.47
C PHE A 105 -2.78 2.50 5.41
N MET A 106 -2.33 3.36 4.49
CA MET A 106 -1.60 2.95 3.27
C MET A 106 -0.11 3.27 3.25
N ALA A 107 0.41 4.00 4.23
CA ALA A 107 1.78 4.47 4.25
C ALA A 107 2.59 3.75 5.35
N PHE A 108 3.75 3.22 4.99
CA PHE A 108 4.56 2.35 5.84
C PHE A 108 6.02 2.73 5.83
N ASP A 109 6.65 2.74 7.00
CA ASP A 109 8.11 2.84 7.11
C ASP A 109 8.76 1.56 6.57
N VAL A 110 9.61 1.76 5.56
CA VAL A 110 10.46 0.74 4.94
C VAL A 110 11.85 1.36 4.80
N GLU A 111 12.77 0.93 5.66
CA GLU A 111 14.19 1.31 5.59
C GLU A 111 14.41 2.84 5.63
N GLY A 112 13.65 3.55 6.48
CA GLY A 112 13.75 5.01 6.61
C GLY A 112 12.99 5.80 5.54
N HIS A 113 12.20 5.13 4.69
CA HIS A 113 11.28 5.75 3.76
C HIS A 113 9.83 5.39 4.10
N ILE A 114 8.93 6.38 4.06
CA ILE A 114 7.49 6.07 4.05
C ILE A 114 7.05 5.71 2.63
N VAL A 115 6.70 4.44 2.42
CA VAL A 115 6.23 3.90 1.14
C VAL A 115 4.71 3.79 1.13
N TRP A 116 4.09 4.26 0.04
CA TRP A 116 2.67 4.10 -0.22
C TRP A 116 2.40 2.74 -0.88
N THR A 117 1.49 1.97 -0.29
CA THR A 117 1.20 0.61 -0.76
C THR A 117 -0.23 0.42 -1.25
N GLY A 118 -1.04 1.48 -1.27
CA GLY A 118 -2.39 1.47 -1.82
C GLY A 118 -2.46 1.92 -3.29
N PRO A 119 -3.67 2.11 -3.84
CA PRO A 119 -3.87 2.69 -5.16
C PRO A 119 -3.28 4.08 -5.28
N ILE A 120 -2.87 4.46 -6.49
CA ILE A 120 -2.27 5.77 -6.78
C ILE A 120 -3.25 6.93 -6.50
N GLN A 121 -4.55 6.67 -6.64
CA GLN A 121 -5.62 7.61 -6.31
C GLN A 121 -6.63 6.97 -5.38
N VAL A 122 -6.99 7.69 -4.33
CA VAL A 122 -7.95 7.24 -3.31
C VAL A 122 -8.97 8.35 -3.08
N ARG A 123 -10.21 7.93 -2.81
CA ARG A 123 -11.30 8.86 -2.50
C ARG A 123 -11.25 9.21 -1.00
N ILE A 124 -11.16 10.51 -0.70
CA ILE A 124 -11.19 11.08 0.65
C ILE A 124 -12.45 11.96 0.71
N GLY A 125 -13.44 11.58 1.53
CA GLY A 125 -14.77 12.17 1.45
C GLY A 125 -15.35 12.04 0.03
N GLU A 126 -15.68 13.16 -0.61
CA GLU A 126 -16.18 13.19 -2.00
C GLU A 126 -15.07 13.34 -3.05
N GLU A 127 -13.84 13.66 -2.63
CA GLU A 127 -12.76 14.05 -3.55
C GLU A 127 -11.83 12.89 -3.88
N ARG A 128 -11.35 12.84 -5.13
CA ARG A 128 -10.24 11.95 -5.50
C ARG A 128 -8.91 12.65 -5.28
N ARG A 129 -8.08 12.09 -4.41
CA ARG A 129 -6.74 12.60 -4.11
C ARG A 129 -5.67 11.59 -4.56
N SER A 130 -4.55 12.07 -5.05
CA SER A 130 -3.38 11.21 -5.34
C SER A 130 -2.65 10.82 -4.06
N ARG A 131 -1.89 9.72 -4.08
CA ARG A 131 -1.06 9.28 -2.95
C ARG A 131 -0.16 10.39 -2.40
N ASN A 132 0.39 11.23 -3.29
CA ASN A 132 1.28 12.33 -2.90
C ASN A 132 0.50 13.48 -2.25
N GLN A 133 -0.69 13.82 -2.74
CA GLN A 133 -1.53 14.85 -2.10
C GLN A 133 -2.00 14.40 -0.72
N ILE A 134 -2.40 13.13 -0.59
CA ILE A 134 -2.82 12.54 0.69
C ILE A 134 -1.67 12.61 1.69
N ALA A 135 -0.49 12.13 1.29
CA ALA A 135 0.68 12.14 2.15
C ALA A 135 1.18 13.55 2.47
N TRP A 136 1.13 14.47 1.51
CA TRP A 136 1.48 15.88 1.75
C TRP A 136 0.61 16.48 2.85
N GLU A 137 -0.71 16.39 2.71
CA GLU A 137 -1.65 16.99 3.67
C GLU A 137 -1.55 16.31 5.03
N ALA A 138 -1.33 14.99 5.06
CA ALA A 138 -0.99 14.30 6.30
C ALA A 138 0.32 14.85 6.90
N ILE A 139 1.42 14.93 6.17
CA ILE A 139 2.71 15.33 6.77
C ILE A 139 2.71 16.81 7.21
N HIS A 140 2.15 17.70 6.39
CA HIS A 140 2.25 19.15 6.58
C HIS A 140 1.04 19.78 7.28
N GLY A 141 -0.09 19.05 7.36
CA GLY A 141 -1.33 19.55 7.95
C GLY A 141 -2.10 20.54 7.07
N THR A 142 -1.63 20.83 5.86
CA THR A 142 -2.27 21.76 4.92
C THR A 142 -2.29 21.20 3.49
N PRO A 143 -3.26 21.59 2.65
CA PRO A 143 -3.29 21.18 1.24
C PRO A 143 -2.07 21.72 0.46
N PRO A 144 -1.56 20.98 -0.54
CA PRO A 144 -0.45 21.44 -1.36
C PRO A 144 -0.85 22.52 -2.36
N VAL A 145 0.10 23.37 -2.75
CA VAL A 145 -0.08 24.27 -3.90
C VAL A 145 0.31 23.54 -5.18
N GLY A 146 -0.70 23.18 -5.97
CA GLY A 146 -0.52 22.51 -7.26
C GLY A 146 -0.06 21.05 -7.16
N ARG A 147 0.80 20.62 -8.10
CA ARG A 147 1.26 19.22 -8.20
C ARG A 147 2.34 18.92 -7.16
N VAL A 148 2.14 17.82 -6.43
CA VAL A 148 3.13 17.25 -5.49
C VAL A 148 3.92 16.13 -6.15
N GLN A 149 5.24 16.19 -6.05
CA GLN A 149 6.16 15.20 -6.61
C GLN A 149 7.15 14.70 -5.54
N PRO A 150 7.63 13.45 -5.63
CA PRO A 150 8.76 12.99 -4.85
C PRO A 150 10.03 13.74 -5.23
N ASP A 151 10.87 14.01 -4.24
CA ASP A 151 12.22 14.58 -4.40
C ASP A 151 13.32 13.57 -4.01
N CYS A 152 12.97 12.27 -3.99
CA CYS A 152 13.91 11.17 -3.87
C CYS A 152 13.60 10.06 -4.89
N ASP A 153 14.59 9.22 -5.17
CA ASP A 153 14.49 8.15 -6.19
C ASP A 153 13.86 6.86 -5.68
N ARG A 154 13.37 6.84 -4.42
CA ARG A 154 12.74 5.64 -3.86
C ARG A 154 11.33 5.49 -4.42
N ASP A 155 11.13 4.39 -5.14
CA ASP A 155 9.82 4.02 -5.68
C ASP A 155 8.73 4.03 -4.61
N SER A 156 7.64 4.73 -4.95
CA SER A 156 6.46 4.88 -4.08
C SER A 156 6.71 5.54 -2.72
N CYS A 157 7.86 6.19 -2.53
CA CYS A 157 8.09 7.07 -1.39
C CYS A 157 7.08 8.23 -1.39
N VAL A 158 6.51 8.50 -0.22
CA VAL A 158 5.60 9.60 0.04
C VAL A 158 6.01 10.42 1.27
N GLN A 159 7.21 10.21 1.79
CA GLN A 159 7.80 11.01 2.86
C GLN A 159 8.48 12.27 2.32
N HIS A 160 9.28 12.11 1.27
CA HIS A 160 10.06 13.18 0.67
C HIS A 160 9.26 13.69 -0.54
N LEU A 161 8.57 14.81 -0.33
CA LEU A 161 7.64 15.40 -1.27
C LEU A 161 7.88 16.91 -1.36
N THR A 162 7.77 17.46 -2.57
CA THR A 162 7.78 18.90 -2.84
C THR A 162 6.57 19.29 -3.68
N ASP A 163 5.90 20.39 -3.35
CA ASP A 163 4.77 20.93 -4.12
C ASP A 163 5.22 21.82 -5.31
N GLN A 164 4.28 22.38 -6.06
CA GLN A 164 4.61 23.18 -7.23
C GLN A 164 5.19 24.55 -6.83
N ALA A 165 4.66 25.17 -5.78
CA ALA A 165 5.12 26.48 -5.32
C ALA A 165 6.58 26.44 -4.89
N THR A 166 6.96 25.43 -4.09
CA THR A 166 8.34 25.26 -3.60
C THR A 166 9.30 25.01 -4.76
N ARG A 167 8.93 24.18 -5.74
CA ARG A 167 9.75 23.96 -6.94
C ARG A 167 9.93 25.24 -7.75
N ASN A 168 8.84 26.00 -7.96
CA ASN A 168 8.90 27.26 -8.67
C ASN A 168 9.80 28.29 -7.97
N ALA A 169 9.78 28.35 -6.64
CA ALA A 169 10.67 29.23 -5.87
C ALA A 169 12.15 28.86 -6.08
N ARG A 170 12.50 27.57 -5.91
CA ARG A 170 13.87 27.06 -6.13
C ARG A 170 14.40 27.34 -7.55
N SER A 171 13.55 27.19 -8.56
CA SER A 171 13.93 27.47 -9.96
C SER A 171 14.16 28.96 -10.22
N ARG A 172 13.40 29.85 -9.56
CA ARG A 172 13.62 31.29 -9.67
C ARG A 172 14.94 31.68 -9.03
N ASP A 173 15.23 31.20 -7.83
CA ASP A 173 16.49 31.50 -7.13
C ASP A 173 17.71 31.02 -7.93
N SER A 174 17.63 29.81 -8.50
CA SER A 174 18.70 29.27 -9.37
C SER A 174 18.93 30.09 -10.65
N ALA A 175 17.91 30.81 -11.13
CA ALA A 175 18.02 31.68 -12.31
C ALA A 175 18.69 33.03 -11.99
N VAL A 176 18.70 33.46 -10.72
CA VAL A 176 19.33 34.72 -10.30
C VAL A 176 20.85 34.56 -10.12
N ASP A 177 21.34 33.34 -9.88
CA ASP A 177 22.77 33.02 -9.72
C ASP A 177 23.52 32.73 -11.04
N LEU A 178 22.85 32.81 -12.20
CA LEU A 178 23.54 32.78 -13.49
C LEU A 178 24.22 34.15 -13.71
N PRO A 179 25.55 34.20 -13.88
CA PRO A 179 26.22 35.46 -14.15
C PRO A 179 25.63 36.07 -15.42
N LEU A 180 25.20 37.34 -15.34
CA LEU A 180 24.84 38.13 -16.50
C LEU A 180 26.02 38.03 -17.48
N ALA A 181 25.82 37.35 -18.60
CA ALA A 181 26.81 37.27 -19.65
C ALA A 181 27.12 38.70 -20.10
N VAL A 182 28.35 39.16 -19.81
CA VAL A 182 28.93 40.42 -20.28
C VAL A 182 29.49 40.20 -21.68
#